data_AF-A0A9X2FDG8-F1
#
_entry.id   AF-A0A9X2FDG8-F1
#
_cell.length_a   1.000
_cell.length_b   1.000
_cell.length_c   1.000
_cell.angle_alpha   90.00
_cell.angle_beta   90.00
_cell.angle_gamma   90.00
#
_symmetry.space_group_name_H-M   'P 1'
#
loop_
_entity.id
_entity.type
_entity.pdbx_description
1 polymer ?
#
loop_
_entity_poly.entity_id
_entity_poly.type
_entity_poly.pdbx_seq_one_letter_code
_entity_poly.pdbx_strand_id
1 'polypeptide(L)'
;MHLACLPHGSSSQTLRRVLAGVPDAGVLVLPASPAHRDGGQWLLEMMKEIRRELFLQPELQVLASVDPAAVERVTLELARALCESHCDATSVARVRSVANSTTIVEWLAAGETLADRTTGEELNDDAVLQAAYVELGAAPVVEASESSASIVVSAQLSPGSLVLAAAYEGLPLDAHDWDGLATAVTLGRMIEQPRHAAPLWLEVDDGGHAMLVALPTLAPEALDKLLELERNDLATGAANADVIVDLSNACWQSLELGHFELVGVKGSPPSGRYATELVYSLGDDEHQHLWPTSVAKTLVDWDSSVHPASGWLKRKR
;
A
#
# COMPACT_ATOMS: atom_id res chain seq x y z
N MET A 1 17.84 -7.46 1.10
CA MET A 1 16.81 -7.72 0.05
C MET A 1 16.35 -6.39 -0.46
N HIS A 2 16.27 -6.17 -1.77
CA HIS A 2 15.81 -4.88 -2.27
C HIS A 2 14.30 -4.87 -2.50
N LEU A 3 13.67 -3.77 -2.10
CA LEU A 3 12.33 -3.41 -2.51
C LEU A 3 12.43 -2.59 -3.79
N ALA A 4 11.47 -2.73 -4.71
CA ALA A 4 11.29 -1.80 -5.81
C ALA A 4 9.83 -1.37 -5.81
N CYS A 5 9.57 -0.07 -5.72
CA CYS A 5 8.21 0.47 -5.81
C CYS A 5 8.10 1.33 -7.08
N LEU A 6 7.02 1.17 -7.85
CA LEU A 6 6.81 1.95 -9.07
C LEU A 6 5.46 2.64 -9.04
N PRO A 7 5.42 3.98 -9.15
CA PRO A 7 4.17 4.72 -9.11
C PRO A 7 3.23 4.29 -10.26
N HIS A 8 1.93 4.40 -10.02
CA HIS A 8 0.91 4.25 -11.06
C HIS A 8 1.25 5.11 -12.30
N GLY A 9 0.97 4.58 -13.49
CA GLY A 9 1.28 5.26 -14.75
C GLY A 9 2.74 5.11 -15.20
N SER A 10 3.59 4.45 -14.40
CA SER A 10 4.93 4.06 -14.84
C SER A 10 4.84 3.18 -16.09
N SER A 11 5.80 3.35 -17.00
CA SER A 11 5.92 2.53 -18.21
C SER A 11 6.66 1.22 -17.93
N SER A 12 6.48 0.21 -18.77
CA SER A 12 7.27 -1.03 -18.70
C SER A 12 8.76 -0.78 -18.90
N GLN A 13 9.15 0.26 -19.64
CA GLN A 13 10.54 0.66 -19.77
C GLN A 13 11.12 1.19 -18.46
N THR A 14 10.34 1.96 -17.69
CA THR A 14 10.72 2.42 -16.35
C THR A 14 10.94 1.23 -15.43
N LEU A 15 9.98 0.30 -15.41
CA LEU A 15 10.07 -0.92 -14.60
C LEU A 15 11.31 -1.75 -14.95
N ARG A 16 11.58 -2.00 -16.23
CA ARG A 16 12.79 -2.73 -16.64
C ARG A 16 14.08 -2.02 -16.23
N ARG A 17 14.10 -0.69 -16.22
CA ARG A 17 15.25 0.08 -15.71
C ARG A 17 15.41 -0.08 -14.21
N VAL A 18 14.32 -0.04 -13.46
CA VAL A 18 14.33 -0.28 -12.01
C VAL A 18 14.83 -1.70 -11.71
N LEU A 19 14.25 -2.72 -12.33
CA LEU A 19 14.69 -4.11 -12.15
C LEU A 19 16.14 -4.35 -12.62
N ALA A 20 16.62 -3.61 -13.63
CA ALA A 20 18.02 -3.68 -14.05
C ALA A 20 18.98 -2.95 -13.09
N GLY A 21 18.52 -1.89 -12.43
CA GLY A 21 19.27 -1.16 -11.41
C GLY A 21 19.26 -1.86 -10.05
N VAL A 22 18.25 -2.70 -9.82
CA VAL A 22 18.02 -3.44 -8.57
C VAL A 22 17.95 -4.95 -8.91
N PRO A 23 19.07 -5.57 -9.31
CA PRO A 23 19.08 -6.94 -9.85
C PRO A 23 18.63 -8.00 -8.84
N ASP A 24 18.71 -7.69 -7.54
CA ASP A 24 18.32 -8.55 -6.42
C ASP A 24 17.03 -8.03 -5.72
N ALA A 25 16.13 -7.40 -6.48
CA ALA A 25 14.80 -7.03 -5.99
C ALA A 25 14.03 -8.29 -5.61
N GLY A 26 13.73 -8.44 -4.31
CA GLY A 26 12.93 -9.56 -3.81
C GLY A 26 11.43 -9.26 -3.86
N VAL A 27 11.05 -7.98 -3.80
CA VAL A 27 9.66 -7.54 -3.82
C VAL A 27 9.47 -6.35 -4.75
N LEU A 28 8.41 -6.41 -5.56
CA LEU A 28 7.95 -5.36 -6.46
C LEU A 28 6.60 -4.82 -5.99
N VAL A 29 6.53 -3.54 -5.67
CA VAL A 29 5.31 -2.86 -5.23
C VAL A 29 4.73 -2.02 -6.37
N LEU A 30 3.48 -2.29 -6.72
CA LEU A 30 2.73 -1.66 -7.80
C LEU A 30 1.43 -1.06 -7.25
N PRO A 31 1.46 0.14 -6.65
CA PRO A 31 0.27 0.83 -6.18
C PRO A 31 -0.49 1.36 -7.38
N ALA A 32 -1.43 0.58 -7.91
CA ALA A 32 -2.34 1.03 -8.94
C ALA A 32 -3.42 1.86 -8.26
N SER A 33 -3.06 3.12 -7.95
CA SER A 33 -3.82 4.08 -7.14
C SER A 33 -5.33 3.89 -7.28
N PRO A 34 -6.06 3.66 -6.18
CA PRO A 34 -7.51 3.47 -6.21
C PRO A 34 -8.25 4.73 -6.72
N ALA A 35 -7.60 5.90 -6.73
CA ALA A 35 -8.15 7.11 -7.34
C ALA A 35 -8.26 7.03 -8.88
N HIS A 36 -7.57 6.09 -9.52
CA HIS A 36 -7.56 5.94 -10.97
C HIS A 36 -8.38 4.73 -11.41
N ARG A 37 -9.48 4.98 -12.13
CA ARG A 37 -10.40 3.95 -12.62
C ARG A 37 -9.74 2.91 -13.54
N ASP A 38 -8.58 3.23 -14.11
CA ASP A 38 -7.78 2.37 -14.99
C ASP A 38 -6.62 1.65 -14.27
N GLY A 39 -6.46 1.82 -12.95
CA GLY A 39 -5.38 1.16 -12.18
C GLY A 39 -5.32 -0.35 -12.39
N GLY A 40 -6.46 -1.03 -12.38
CA GLY A 40 -6.51 -2.47 -12.65
C GLY A 40 -6.08 -2.85 -14.07
N GLN A 41 -6.39 -2.01 -15.07
CA GLN A 41 -5.97 -2.25 -16.46
C GLN A 41 -4.47 -2.03 -16.61
N TRP A 42 -3.94 -0.94 -16.02
CA TRP A 42 -2.50 -0.66 -15.98
C TRP A 42 -1.72 -1.82 -15.35
N LEU A 43 -2.20 -2.37 -14.22
CA LEU A 43 -1.56 -3.52 -13.60
C LEU A 43 -1.52 -4.73 -14.54
N LEU A 44 -2.63 -5.07 -15.20
CA LEU A 44 -2.69 -6.19 -16.13
C LEU A 44 -1.75 -6.01 -17.33
N GLU A 45 -1.62 -4.79 -17.85
CA GLU A 45 -0.66 -4.46 -18.91
C GLU A 45 0.78 -4.60 -18.40
N MET A 46 1.06 -4.11 -17.20
CA MET A 46 2.38 -4.23 -16.59
C MET A 46 2.77 -5.69 -16.39
N MET A 47 1.87 -6.52 -15.86
CA MET A 47 2.12 -7.95 -15.64
C MET A 47 2.39 -8.70 -16.95
N LYS A 48 1.72 -8.33 -18.04
CA LYS A 48 2.02 -8.89 -19.37
C LYS A 48 3.42 -8.54 -19.85
N GLU A 49 3.88 -7.32 -19.55
CA GLU A 49 5.18 -6.81 -19.94
C GLU A 49 6.35 -7.39 -19.13
N ILE A 50 6.12 -7.76 -17.87
CA ILE A 50 7.13 -8.35 -16.97
C ILE A 50 7.05 -9.87 -16.78
N ARG A 51 6.20 -10.55 -17.57
CA ARG A 51 6.05 -12.01 -17.48
C ARG A 51 7.37 -12.77 -17.59
N ARG A 52 8.34 -12.23 -18.34
CA ARG A 52 9.64 -12.86 -18.53
C ARG A 52 10.46 -12.76 -17.24
N GLU A 53 10.44 -11.61 -16.60
CA GLU A 53 11.11 -11.32 -15.35
C GLU A 53 10.54 -12.20 -14.23
N LEU A 54 9.21 -12.31 -14.12
CA LEU A 54 8.53 -13.24 -13.19
C LEU A 54 8.90 -14.70 -13.43
N PHE A 55 9.15 -15.09 -14.68
CA PHE A 55 9.59 -16.43 -15.02
C PHE A 55 11.07 -16.68 -14.66
N LEU A 56 11.92 -15.66 -14.83
CA LEU A 56 13.36 -15.75 -14.58
C LEU A 56 13.71 -15.60 -13.09
N GLN A 57 12.86 -14.94 -12.31
CA GLN A 57 13.00 -14.68 -10.88
C GLN A 57 11.78 -15.27 -10.15
N PRO A 58 11.70 -16.60 -9.97
CA PRO A 58 10.57 -17.24 -9.29
C PRO A 58 10.41 -16.78 -7.82
N GLU A 59 11.45 -16.20 -7.23
CA GLU A 59 11.45 -15.58 -5.90
C GLU A 59 10.89 -14.16 -5.88
N LEU A 60 10.73 -13.49 -7.03
CA LEU A 60 10.20 -12.13 -7.08
C LEU A 60 8.72 -12.13 -6.66
N GLN A 61 8.45 -11.48 -5.53
CA GLN A 61 7.09 -11.24 -5.08
C GLN A 61 6.55 -9.94 -5.66
N VAL A 62 5.29 -9.92 -6.09
CA VAL A 62 4.61 -8.70 -6.56
C VAL A 62 3.47 -8.37 -5.62
N LEU A 63 3.51 -7.19 -5.02
CA LEU A 63 2.41 -6.66 -4.22
C LEU A 63 1.76 -5.52 -5.01
N ALA A 64 0.44 -5.60 -5.23
CA ALA A 64 -0.28 -4.59 -5.97
C ALA A 64 -1.57 -4.22 -5.26
N SER A 65 -1.90 -2.93 -5.22
CA SER A 65 -3.19 -2.42 -4.74
C SER A 65 -3.99 -1.91 -5.93
N VAL A 66 -5.28 -2.22 -5.99
CA VAL A 66 -6.22 -1.77 -7.03
C VAL A 66 -7.51 -1.25 -6.42
N ASP A 67 -8.35 -0.64 -7.25
CA ASP A 67 -9.71 -0.27 -6.88
C ASP A 67 -10.52 -1.47 -6.34
N PRO A 68 -11.35 -1.29 -5.29
CA PRO A 68 -12.06 -2.39 -4.65
C PRO A 68 -13.05 -3.11 -5.57
N ALA A 69 -13.68 -2.40 -6.52
CA ALA A 69 -14.57 -3.02 -7.50
C ALA A 69 -13.80 -3.78 -8.59
N ALA A 70 -12.50 -3.50 -8.76
CA ALA A 70 -11.64 -4.14 -9.74
C ALA A 70 -10.92 -5.40 -9.22
N VAL A 71 -10.73 -5.55 -7.90
CA VAL A 71 -9.86 -6.59 -7.29
C VAL A 71 -10.15 -8.00 -7.78
N GLU A 72 -11.43 -8.40 -7.83
CA GLU A 72 -11.85 -9.73 -8.28
C GLU A 72 -11.57 -9.95 -9.77
N ARG A 73 -11.97 -8.96 -10.60
CA ARG A 73 -11.75 -9.02 -12.05
C ARG A 73 -10.26 -9.11 -12.37
N VAL A 74 -9.46 -8.23 -11.78
CA VAL A 74 -8.02 -8.16 -11.99
C VAL A 74 -7.34 -9.45 -11.57
N THR A 75 -7.69 -10.01 -10.40
CA THR A 75 -7.16 -11.30 -9.93
C THR A 75 -7.44 -12.42 -10.96
N LEU A 76 -8.67 -12.51 -11.45
CA LEU A 76 -9.06 -13.54 -12.42
C LEU A 76 -8.39 -13.35 -13.79
N GLU A 77 -8.28 -12.11 -14.26
CA GLU A 77 -7.63 -11.81 -15.54
C GLU A 77 -6.11 -12.02 -15.47
N LEU A 78 -5.49 -11.68 -14.34
CA LEU A 78 -4.09 -11.98 -14.07
C LEU A 78 -3.85 -13.49 -14.03
N ALA A 79 -4.66 -14.25 -13.30
CA ALA A 79 -4.58 -15.71 -13.26
C ALA A 79 -4.72 -16.34 -14.66
N ARG A 80 -5.60 -15.79 -15.50
CA ARG A 80 -5.72 -16.21 -16.91
C ARG A 80 -4.44 -15.92 -17.69
N ALA A 81 -3.91 -14.70 -17.60
CA ALA A 81 -2.70 -14.30 -18.31
C ALA A 81 -1.47 -15.14 -17.91
N LEU A 82 -1.37 -15.51 -16.63
CA LEU A 82 -0.34 -16.41 -16.11
C LEU A 82 -0.48 -17.81 -16.71
N CYS A 83 -1.70 -18.37 -16.76
CA CYS A 83 -1.94 -19.68 -17.39
C CYS A 83 -1.61 -19.68 -18.89
N GLU A 84 -1.98 -18.61 -19.61
CA GLU A 84 -1.65 -18.43 -21.04
C GLU A 84 -0.13 -18.33 -21.28
N SER A 85 0.62 -17.93 -20.26
CA SER A 85 2.09 -17.81 -20.29
C SER A 85 2.82 -19.03 -19.73
N HIS A 86 2.12 -20.14 -19.45
CA HIS A 86 2.66 -21.36 -18.82
C HIS A 86 3.19 -21.15 -17.39
N CYS A 87 2.63 -20.19 -16.66
CA CYS A 87 2.89 -19.92 -15.24
C CYS A 87 1.69 -20.34 -14.37
N ASP A 88 1.07 -21.48 -14.66
CA ASP A 88 -0.19 -21.92 -14.03
C ASP A 88 -0.05 -22.33 -12.55
N ALA A 89 1.18 -22.58 -12.12
CA ALA A 89 1.56 -22.88 -10.74
C ALA A 89 1.84 -21.62 -9.90
N THR A 90 2.00 -20.43 -10.51
CA THR A 90 2.22 -19.17 -9.78
C THR A 90 1.05 -18.92 -8.85
N SER A 91 1.34 -18.74 -7.57
CA SER A 91 0.35 -18.47 -6.54
C SER A 91 -0.06 -17.00 -6.59
N VAL A 92 -1.37 -16.78 -6.67
CA VAL A 92 -1.98 -15.46 -6.66
C VAL A 92 -2.88 -15.37 -5.44
N ALA A 93 -2.63 -14.39 -4.60
CA ALA A 93 -3.48 -14.01 -3.49
C ALA A 93 -4.37 -12.84 -3.86
N ARG A 94 -5.61 -12.88 -3.38
CA ARG A 94 -6.52 -11.75 -3.35
C ARG A 94 -6.75 -11.34 -1.90
N VAL A 95 -6.59 -10.05 -1.60
CA VAL A 95 -6.81 -9.46 -0.27
C VAL A 95 -7.80 -8.29 -0.38
N ARG A 96 -8.81 -8.25 0.47
CA ARG A 96 -9.74 -7.12 0.56
C ARG A 96 -10.38 -7.05 1.94
N SER A 97 -10.81 -5.85 2.33
CA SER A 97 -11.69 -5.70 3.47
C SER A 97 -13.04 -6.35 3.17
N VAL A 98 -13.64 -7.01 4.17
CA VAL A 98 -15.07 -7.38 4.10
C VAL A 98 -15.97 -6.37 4.79
N ALA A 99 -15.39 -5.44 5.55
CA ALA A 99 -16.13 -4.41 6.26
C ALA A 99 -16.72 -3.39 5.27
N ASN A 100 -18.01 -3.15 5.44
CA ASN A 100 -18.77 -2.15 4.70
C ASN A 100 -19.59 -1.31 5.69
N SER A 101 -20.38 -0.36 5.20
CA SER A 101 -21.24 0.49 6.04
C SER A 101 -22.18 -0.30 6.96
N THR A 102 -22.66 -1.49 6.56
CA THR A 102 -23.47 -2.36 7.43
C THR A 102 -22.65 -2.89 8.60
N THR A 103 -21.42 -3.33 8.35
CA THR A 103 -20.51 -3.81 9.39
C THR A 103 -20.19 -2.71 10.40
N ILE A 104 -19.99 -1.47 9.94
CA ILE A 104 -19.74 -0.30 10.80
C ILE A 104 -20.96 -0.03 11.70
N VAL A 105 -22.17 -0.08 11.14
CA VAL A 105 -23.42 0.08 11.91
C VAL A 105 -23.59 -1.04 12.95
N GLU A 106 -23.23 -2.27 12.62
CA GLU A 106 -23.25 -3.40 13.55
C GLU A 106 -22.29 -3.19 14.73
N TRP A 107 -21.10 -2.63 14.49
CA TRP A 107 -20.17 -2.29 15.58
C TRP A 107 -20.73 -1.21 16.51
N LEU A 108 -21.28 -0.13 15.95
CA LEU A 108 -21.92 0.92 16.74
C LEU A 108 -23.10 0.36 17.57
N ALA A 109 -23.91 -0.53 16.98
CA ALA A 109 -25.01 -1.20 17.68
C ALA A 109 -24.52 -2.14 18.79
N ALA A 110 -23.32 -2.69 18.68
CA ALA A 110 -22.67 -3.50 19.72
C ALA A 110 -22.08 -2.65 20.87
N GLY A 111 -22.13 -1.32 20.76
CA GLY A 111 -21.62 -0.39 21.77
C GLY A 111 -20.16 0.02 21.55
N GLU A 112 -19.59 -0.28 20.38
CA GLU A 112 -18.29 0.26 20.00
C GLU A 112 -18.38 1.76 19.75
N THR A 113 -17.37 2.51 20.17
CA THR A 113 -17.27 3.95 19.95
C THR A 113 -16.31 4.24 18.82
N LEU A 114 -16.80 4.88 17.76
CA LEU A 114 -15.98 5.41 16.66
C LEU A 114 -15.83 6.92 16.90
N ALA A 115 -14.62 7.37 17.23
CA ALA A 115 -14.35 8.78 17.51
C ALA A 115 -13.22 9.29 16.62
N ASP A 116 -13.35 10.53 16.15
CA ASP A 116 -12.31 11.22 15.39
C ASP A 116 -11.00 11.22 16.17
N ARG A 117 -9.90 10.86 15.52
CA ARG A 117 -8.60 10.81 16.16
C ARG A 117 -8.04 12.21 16.47
N THR A 118 -8.43 13.22 15.70
CA THR A 118 -7.97 14.60 15.84
C THR A 118 -8.85 15.39 16.81
N THR A 119 -10.17 15.32 16.65
CA THR A 119 -11.14 16.11 17.42
C THR A 119 -11.70 15.36 18.62
N GLY A 120 -11.65 14.02 18.62
CA GLY A 120 -12.31 13.17 19.61
C GLY A 120 -13.83 13.09 19.44
N GLU A 121 -14.40 13.70 18.40
CA GLU A 121 -15.85 13.71 18.16
C GLU A 121 -16.35 12.33 17.75
N GLU A 122 -17.41 11.86 18.41
CA GLU A 122 -18.06 10.59 18.08
C GLU A 122 -18.75 10.66 16.72
N LEU A 123 -18.62 9.59 15.93
CA LEU A 123 -19.30 9.42 14.67
C LEU A 123 -20.79 9.10 14.91
N ASN A 124 -21.65 10.10 14.70
CA ASN A 124 -23.10 10.01 14.93
C ASN A 124 -23.95 10.46 13.72
N ASP A 125 -23.32 10.66 12.55
CA ASP A 125 -23.99 11.12 11.33
C ASP A 125 -24.30 9.93 10.38
N ASP A 126 -25.58 9.68 10.14
CA ASP A 126 -26.06 8.60 9.26
C ASP A 126 -25.57 8.74 7.81
N ALA A 127 -25.42 9.96 7.29
CA ALA A 127 -24.95 10.17 5.93
C ALA A 127 -23.46 9.80 5.81
N VAL A 128 -22.67 10.12 6.84
CA VAL A 128 -21.26 9.70 6.94
C VAL A 128 -21.17 8.18 7.02
N LEU A 129 -21.98 7.54 7.85
CA LEU A 129 -22.00 6.07 8.00
C LEU A 129 -22.34 5.34 6.69
N GLN A 130 -23.24 5.90 5.88
CA GLN A 130 -23.60 5.31 4.58
C GLN A 130 -22.48 5.40 3.55
N ALA A 131 -21.64 6.43 3.62
CA ALA A 131 -20.50 6.64 2.73
C ALA A 131 -19.17 6.07 3.27
N ALA A 132 -19.17 5.60 4.52
CA ALA A 132 -18.00 5.07 5.20
C ALA A 132 -17.52 3.74 4.61
N TYR A 133 -16.20 3.65 4.43
CA TYR A 133 -15.50 2.40 4.14
C TYR A 133 -14.28 2.25 5.04
N VAL A 134 -13.75 1.03 5.06
CA VAL A 134 -12.64 0.63 5.92
C VAL A 134 -11.38 0.41 5.08
N GLU A 135 -10.29 1.07 5.46
CA GLU A 135 -8.96 0.79 4.96
C GLU A 135 -8.18 -0.17 5.87
N LEU A 136 -7.47 -1.11 5.26
CA LEU A 136 -6.63 -2.10 5.90
C LEU A 136 -5.18 -1.61 6.00
N GLY A 137 -4.49 -1.98 7.08
CA GLY A 137 -3.04 -1.86 7.16
C GLY A 137 -2.29 -2.93 6.36
N ALA A 138 -1.01 -3.09 6.66
CA ALA A 138 -0.11 -4.01 5.99
C ALA A 138 -0.39 -5.50 6.33
N ALA A 139 -0.91 -5.78 7.52
CA ALA A 139 -0.99 -7.14 8.05
C ALA A 139 -1.70 -8.18 7.14
N PRO A 140 -2.85 -7.88 6.51
CA PRO A 140 -3.51 -8.82 5.60
C PRO A 140 -2.69 -9.16 4.35
N VAL A 141 -1.85 -8.23 3.91
CA VAL A 141 -0.93 -8.45 2.78
C VAL A 141 0.23 -9.33 3.21
N VAL A 142 0.81 -9.07 4.38
CA VAL A 142 1.87 -9.90 4.99
C VAL A 142 1.37 -11.35 5.17
N GLU A 143 0.20 -11.56 5.77
CA GLU A 143 -0.34 -12.92 5.94
C GLU A 143 -0.54 -13.66 4.59
N ALA A 144 -0.99 -12.94 3.57
CA ALA A 144 -1.15 -13.50 2.22
C ALA A 144 0.22 -13.85 1.59
N SER A 145 1.23 -13.00 1.80
CA SER A 145 2.60 -13.21 1.36
C SER A 145 3.26 -14.41 2.07
N GLU A 146 3.18 -14.49 3.40
CA GLU A 146 3.66 -15.62 4.23
C GLU A 146 3.00 -16.95 3.82
N SER A 147 1.78 -16.89 3.29
CA SER A 147 1.07 -18.03 2.67
C SER A 147 1.63 -18.44 1.30
N SER A 148 2.87 -18.03 0.99
CA SER A 148 3.62 -18.32 -0.22
C SER A 148 2.97 -17.79 -1.51
N ALA A 149 2.27 -16.66 -1.44
CA ALA A 149 1.77 -15.97 -2.62
C ALA A 149 2.90 -15.26 -3.36
N SER A 150 3.10 -15.59 -4.64
CA SER A 150 4.05 -14.88 -5.50
C SER A 150 3.49 -13.52 -5.91
N ILE A 151 2.18 -13.41 -6.06
CA ILE A 151 1.52 -12.14 -6.42
C ILE A 151 0.35 -11.90 -5.46
N VAL A 152 0.33 -10.76 -4.79
CA VAL A 152 -0.77 -10.32 -3.93
C VAL A 152 -1.47 -9.14 -4.58
N VAL A 153 -2.76 -9.31 -4.89
CA VAL A 153 -3.64 -8.24 -5.38
C VAL A 153 -4.56 -7.82 -4.24
N SER A 154 -4.34 -6.63 -3.71
CA SER A 154 -5.08 -6.05 -2.60
C SER A 154 -6.00 -4.92 -3.04
N ALA A 155 -6.93 -4.54 -2.18
CA ALA A 155 -7.74 -3.34 -2.30
C ALA A 155 -8.05 -2.74 -0.92
N GLN A 156 -8.38 -1.45 -0.91
CA GLN A 156 -8.69 -0.69 0.33
C GLN A 156 -7.55 -0.78 1.35
N LEU A 157 -6.32 -0.53 0.92
CA LEU A 157 -5.20 -0.39 1.84
C LEU A 157 -5.03 1.07 2.23
N SER A 158 -4.66 1.33 3.48
CA SER A 158 -4.31 2.67 3.91
C SER A 158 -3.01 3.11 3.23
N PRO A 159 -2.84 4.40 2.88
CA PRO A 159 -1.67 4.86 2.14
C PRO A 159 -0.35 4.48 2.84
N GLY A 160 0.59 3.92 2.07
CA GLY A 160 1.89 3.43 2.53
C GLY A 160 1.87 1.99 3.06
N SER A 161 0.70 1.38 3.26
CA SER A 161 0.61 0.02 3.83
C SER A 161 1.13 -1.07 2.89
N LEU A 162 1.05 -0.86 1.57
CA LEU A 162 1.54 -1.84 0.61
C LEU A 162 3.07 -1.91 0.63
N VAL A 163 3.71 -0.73 0.71
CA VAL A 163 5.16 -0.61 0.92
C VAL A 163 5.56 -1.18 2.28
N LEU A 164 4.79 -0.89 3.33
CA LEU A 164 5.07 -1.44 4.65
C LEU A 164 4.95 -2.96 4.69
N ALA A 165 3.97 -3.55 4.00
CA ALA A 165 3.86 -5.00 3.87
C ALA A 165 5.10 -5.61 3.20
N ALA A 166 5.59 -4.99 2.13
CA ALA A 166 6.83 -5.42 1.48
C ALA A 166 8.04 -5.30 2.40
N ALA A 167 8.07 -4.26 3.24
CA ALA A 167 9.12 -4.04 4.22
C ALA A 167 9.12 -5.14 5.29
N TYR A 168 7.95 -5.57 5.78
CA TYR A 168 7.84 -6.68 6.71
C TYR A 168 8.29 -8.02 6.14
N GLU A 169 8.03 -8.29 4.85
CA GLU A 169 8.30 -9.60 4.23
C GLU A 169 9.80 -9.91 4.05
N GLY A 170 10.65 -8.90 3.93
CA GLY A 170 12.06 -9.23 3.72
C GLY A 170 13.08 -8.21 4.19
N LEU A 171 12.69 -7.37 5.14
CA LEU A 171 13.64 -6.59 5.91
C LEU A 171 13.62 -7.06 7.37
N PRO A 172 14.78 -7.06 8.04
CA PRO A 172 14.87 -7.35 9.45
C PRO A 172 14.38 -6.16 10.30
N LEU A 173 13.24 -5.55 9.94
CA LEU A 173 12.64 -4.50 10.73
C LEU A 173 12.17 -5.09 12.05
N ASP A 174 12.65 -4.52 13.16
CA ASP A 174 12.07 -4.82 14.45
C ASP A 174 10.62 -4.29 14.44
N ALA A 175 9.67 -5.15 14.77
CA ALA A 175 8.26 -4.77 14.87
C ALA A 175 8.01 -3.66 15.92
N HIS A 176 9.00 -3.34 16.74
CA HIS A 176 8.98 -2.23 17.71
C HIS A 176 9.82 -1.02 17.28
N ASP A 177 10.49 -1.06 16.12
CA ASP A 177 11.16 0.09 15.53
C ASP A 177 10.13 1.00 14.85
N TRP A 178 9.36 1.70 15.68
CA TRP A 178 8.31 2.60 15.20
C TRP A 178 8.85 3.72 14.32
N ASP A 179 10.07 4.21 14.58
CA ASP A 179 10.70 5.27 13.78
C ASP A 179 11.02 4.76 12.36
N GLY A 180 11.56 3.54 12.25
CA GLY A 180 11.77 2.87 10.96
C GLY A 180 10.47 2.62 10.20
N LEU A 181 9.44 2.10 10.88
CA LEU A 181 8.11 1.89 10.28
C LEU A 181 7.46 3.19 9.81
N ALA A 182 7.54 4.26 10.62
CA ALA A 182 7.02 5.57 10.26
C ALA A 182 7.75 6.18 9.06
N THR A 183 9.07 6.00 8.97
CA THR A 183 9.86 6.37 7.80
C THR A 183 9.39 5.60 6.57
N ALA A 184 9.29 4.27 6.65
CA ALA A 184 8.87 3.41 5.54
C ALA A 184 7.45 3.77 5.04
N VAL A 185 6.50 3.99 5.95
CA VAL A 185 5.13 4.42 5.60
C VAL A 185 5.15 5.78 4.93
N THR A 186 5.92 6.74 5.46
CA THR A 186 6.00 8.09 4.87
C THR A 186 6.53 8.04 3.44
N LEU A 187 7.62 7.29 3.21
CA LEU A 187 8.18 7.10 1.88
C LEU A 187 7.21 6.34 0.97
N GLY A 188 6.51 5.34 1.51
CA GLY A 188 5.47 4.61 0.80
C GLY A 188 4.36 5.51 0.31
N ARG A 189 3.81 6.38 1.17
CA ARG A 189 2.77 7.35 0.81
C ARG A 189 3.19 8.25 -0.35
N MET A 190 4.42 8.77 -0.30
CA MET A 190 4.97 9.61 -1.37
C MET A 190 5.06 8.89 -2.73
N ILE A 191 5.31 7.57 -2.73
CA ILE A 191 5.40 6.77 -3.95
C ILE A 191 4.01 6.32 -4.43
N GLU A 192 3.12 5.94 -3.51
CA GLU A 192 1.77 5.43 -3.81
C GLU A 192 0.83 6.53 -4.30
N GLN A 193 1.01 7.75 -3.79
CA GLN A 193 0.25 8.94 -4.18
C GLN A 193 1.17 9.93 -4.90
N PRO A 194 1.67 9.60 -6.11
CA PRO A 194 2.61 10.44 -6.81
C PRO A 194 1.92 11.73 -7.26
N ARG A 195 1.94 12.74 -6.38
CA ARG A 195 1.56 14.14 -6.69
C ARG A 195 2.53 14.75 -7.72
N HIS A 196 3.65 14.06 -7.98
CA HIS A 196 4.63 14.36 -9.00
C HIS A 196 4.92 13.14 -9.87
N ALA A 197 5.02 13.35 -11.19
CA ALA A 197 5.36 12.32 -12.19
C ALA A 197 6.86 11.97 -12.20
N ALA A 198 7.49 11.86 -11.02
CA ALA A 198 8.87 11.43 -10.90
C ALA A 198 8.87 9.93 -10.56
N PRO A 199 9.62 9.08 -11.29
CA PRO A 199 9.86 7.72 -10.85
C PRO A 199 10.72 7.77 -9.60
N LEU A 200 10.07 7.47 -8.47
CA LEU A 200 10.66 7.24 -7.17
C LEU A 200 10.58 5.75 -6.88
N TRP A 201 11.61 5.18 -6.29
CA TRP A 201 11.56 3.84 -5.71
C TRP A 201 12.16 3.86 -4.32
N LEU A 202 11.79 2.88 -3.51
CA LEU A 202 12.35 2.69 -2.18
C LEU A 202 13.38 1.59 -2.24
N GLU A 203 14.59 1.84 -1.77
CA GLU A 203 15.54 0.78 -1.44
C GLU A 203 15.62 0.65 0.07
N VAL A 204 15.85 -0.56 0.57
CA VAL A 204 16.14 -0.75 1.99
C VAL A 204 17.40 -1.58 2.11
N ASP A 205 18.33 -1.07 2.92
CA ASP A 205 19.60 -1.72 3.16
C ASP A 205 19.46 -2.96 4.08
N ASP A 206 20.55 -3.71 4.25
CA ASP A 206 20.58 -4.88 5.13
C ASP A 206 20.38 -4.54 6.62
N GLY A 207 20.48 -3.26 6.98
CA GLY A 207 20.20 -2.74 8.32
C GLY A 207 18.73 -2.36 8.55
N GLY A 208 17.89 -2.45 7.51
CA GLY A 208 16.49 -2.03 7.58
C GLY A 208 16.27 -0.54 7.34
N HIS A 209 17.28 0.24 6.93
CA HIS A 209 17.11 1.66 6.66
C HIS A 209 16.49 1.88 5.28
N ALA A 210 15.30 2.48 5.28
CA ALA A 210 14.58 2.82 4.07
C ALA A 210 15.13 4.11 3.44
N MET A 211 15.57 4.01 2.18
CA MET A 211 16.10 5.11 1.38
C MET A 211 15.20 5.36 0.18
N LEU A 212 14.93 6.63 -0.09
CA LEU A 212 14.28 7.03 -1.33
C LEU A 212 15.33 7.15 -2.42
N VAL A 213 15.10 6.45 -3.52
CA VAL A 213 15.92 6.56 -4.71
C VAL A 213 15.09 7.22 -5.80
N ALA A 214 15.68 8.26 -6.39
CA ALA A 214 15.07 9.05 -7.43
C ALA A 214 16.01 9.10 -8.64
N LEU A 215 15.45 9.43 -9.81
CA LEU A 215 16.30 9.78 -10.94
C LEU A 215 17.23 10.94 -10.55
N PRO A 216 18.49 10.95 -11.05
CA PRO A 216 19.47 12.01 -10.77
C PRO A 216 19.01 13.45 -11.11
N THR A 217 17.92 13.57 -11.87
CA THR A 217 17.31 14.83 -12.27
C THR A 217 16.34 15.41 -11.23
N LEU A 218 16.02 14.68 -10.17
CA LEU A 218 15.14 15.18 -9.12
C LEU A 218 15.90 16.18 -8.24
N ALA A 219 15.44 17.43 -8.25
CA ALA A 219 16.01 18.48 -7.43
C ALA A 219 15.62 18.29 -5.96
N PRO A 220 16.52 18.51 -4.97
CA PRO A 220 16.19 18.41 -3.54
C PRO A 220 14.97 19.24 -3.13
N GLU A 221 14.76 20.39 -3.76
CA GLU A 221 13.61 21.26 -3.49
C GLU A 221 12.27 20.61 -3.87
N ALA A 222 12.27 19.64 -4.79
CA ALA A 222 11.08 18.84 -5.10
C ALA A 222 10.76 17.85 -3.98
N LEU A 223 11.79 17.29 -3.33
CA LEU A 223 11.62 16.40 -2.19
C LEU A 223 11.12 17.16 -0.96
N ASP A 224 11.63 18.38 -0.71
CA ASP A 224 11.13 19.23 0.37
C ASP A 224 9.64 19.58 0.19
N LYS A 225 9.22 19.85 -1.06
CA LYS A 225 7.80 20.07 -1.37
C LYS A 225 6.94 18.83 -1.11
N LEU A 226 7.42 17.64 -1.46
CA LEU A 226 6.72 16.39 -1.16
C LEU A 226 6.58 16.17 0.34
N LEU A 227 7.65 16.42 1.10
CA LEU A 227 7.62 16.30 2.56
C LEU A 227 6.64 17.29 3.19
N GLU A 228 6.57 18.53 2.68
CA GLU A 228 5.61 19.52 3.16
C GLU A 228 4.16 19.14 2.82
N LEU A 229 3.92 18.52 1.67
CA LEU A 229 2.60 18.00 1.33
C LEU A 229 2.19 16.88 2.29
N GLU A 230 3.08 15.93 2.58
CA GLU A 230 2.79 14.87 3.56
C GLU A 230 2.54 15.43 4.96
N ARG A 231 3.30 16.45 5.40
CA ARG A 231 3.03 17.14 6.68
C ARG A 231 1.64 17.72 6.73
N ASN A 232 1.22 18.39 5.65
CA ASN A 232 -0.11 18.98 5.57
C ASN A 232 -1.19 17.91 5.60
N ASP A 233 -1.01 16.81 4.86
CA ASP A 233 -1.96 15.69 4.85
C ASP A 233 -2.09 15.08 6.26
N LEU A 234 -0.97 14.78 6.93
CA LEU A 234 -0.97 14.25 8.30
C LEU A 234 -1.61 15.24 9.29
N ALA A 235 -1.35 16.54 9.14
CA ALA A 235 -1.95 17.58 9.98
C ALA A 235 -3.47 17.70 9.78
N THR A 236 -3.97 17.36 8.58
CA THR A 236 -5.41 17.26 8.29
C THR A 236 -6.05 15.93 8.71
N GLY A 237 -5.29 15.05 9.36
CA GLY A 237 -5.79 13.80 9.89
C GLY A 237 -5.62 12.60 8.97
N ALA A 238 -4.89 12.71 7.85
CA ALA A 238 -4.54 11.54 7.07
C ALA A 238 -3.71 10.60 7.95
N ALA A 239 -4.27 9.47 8.33
CA ALA A 239 -3.59 8.51 9.18
C ALA A 239 -2.99 7.39 8.33
N ASN A 240 -2.29 6.49 9.01
CA ASN A 240 -1.97 5.17 8.50
C ASN A 240 -2.42 4.17 9.56
N ALA A 241 -2.89 3.01 9.09
CA ALA A 241 -3.42 1.95 9.93
C ALA A 241 -2.37 1.25 10.82
N ASP A 242 -1.10 1.32 10.45
CA ASP A 242 -0.02 0.54 11.05
C ASP A 242 0.88 1.35 12.00
N VAL A 243 1.03 2.66 11.79
CA VAL A 243 1.92 3.52 12.59
C VAL A 243 1.43 4.96 12.67
N ILE A 244 1.64 5.59 13.83
CA ILE A 244 1.44 7.02 14.01
C ILE A 244 2.72 7.74 13.63
N VAL A 245 2.65 8.62 12.63
CA VAL A 245 3.80 9.36 12.08
C VAL A 245 3.83 10.80 12.59
N ASP A 246 4.99 11.26 13.03
CA ASP A 246 5.32 12.66 13.30
C ASP A 246 6.48 13.11 12.40
N LEU A 247 6.21 14.10 11.54
CA LEU A 247 7.15 14.68 10.57
C LEU A 247 7.68 16.06 10.97
N SER A 248 7.44 16.51 12.22
CA SER A 248 7.79 17.86 12.68
C SER A 248 9.27 18.19 12.55
N ASN A 249 10.13 17.17 12.73
CA ASN A 249 11.59 17.30 12.61
C ASN A 249 12.17 16.58 11.38
N ALA A 250 11.30 16.07 10.49
CA ALA A 250 11.74 15.31 9.34
C ALA A 250 12.50 16.20 8.34
N CYS A 251 13.57 15.69 7.75
CA CYS A 251 14.25 16.36 6.64
C CYS A 251 14.97 15.36 5.73
N TRP A 252 15.24 15.80 4.51
CA TRP A 252 16.01 15.01 3.56
C TRP A 252 17.51 15.18 3.78
N GLN A 253 18.20 14.05 3.76
CA GLN A 253 19.65 13.98 3.70
C GLN A 253 20.06 13.30 2.39
N SER A 254 20.82 14.01 1.55
CA SER A 254 21.41 13.37 0.35
C SER A 254 22.60 12.52 0.79
N LEU A 255 22.56 11.23 0.43
CA LEU A 255 23.64 10.30 0.68
C LEU A 255 24.62 10.33 -0.49
N GLU A 256 24.07 10.19 -1.69
CA GLU A 256 24.78 10.29 -2.96
C GLU A 256 23.82 10.68 -4.09
N LEU A 257 24.32 10.75 -5.33
CA LEU A 257 23.52 11.19 -6.48
C LEU A 257 22.32 10.26 -6.70
N GLY A 258 21.12 10.78 -6.49
CA GLY A 258 19.87 10.04 -6.65
C GLY A 258 19.41 9.29 -5.39
N HIS A 259 20.21 9.25 -4.32
CA HIS A 259 19.86 8.56 -3.07
C HIS A 259 19.64 9.57 -1.95
N PHE A 260 18.48 9.46 -1.31
CA PHE A 260 18.02 10.36 -0.26
C PHE A 260 17.52 9.55 0.92
N GLU A 261 17.95 9.94 2.10
CA GLU A 261 17.46 9.42 3.36
C GLU A 261 16.50 10.44 3.99
N LEU A 262 15.36 9.97 4.50
CA LEU A 262 14.47 10.79 5.29
C LEU A 262 14.78 10.58 6.77
N VAL A 263 15.37 11.59 7.41
CA VAL A 263 15.79 11.53 8.81
C VAL A 263 14.86 12.36 9.69
N GLY A 264 14.83 12.08 11.00
CA GLY A 264 14.07 12.87 11.96
C GLY A 264 12.57 12.57 12.01
N VAL A 265 12.11 11.55 11.28
CA VAL A 265 10.76 10.99 11.41
C VAL A 265 10.62 10.29 12.75
N LYS A 266 9.48 10.49 13.42
CA LYS A 266 9.15 9.79 14.66
C LYS A 266 7.90 8.96 14.51
N GLY A 267 7.98 7.73 14.99
CA GLY A 267 6.87 6.79 15.00
C GLY A 267 6.37 6.51 16.41
N SER A 268 5.09 6.17 16.50
CA SER A 268 4.54 5.56 17.71
C SER A 268 3.51 4.50 17.34
N PRO A 269 3.29 3.50 18.23
CA PRO A 269 2.29 2.48 17.98
C PRO A 269 0.92 3.12 17.78
N PRO A 270 0.08 2.59 16.88
CA PRO A 270 -1.32 2.96 16.83
C PRO A 270 -2.01 2.66 18.18
N SER A 271 -3.09 3.36 18.47
CA SER A 271 -3.90 3.17 19.69
C SER A 271 -4.57 1.78 19.79
N GLY A 272 -4.38 0.90 18.79
CA GLY A 272 -4.78 -0.51 18.75
C GLY A 272 -3.80 -1.33 17.90
N ARG A 273 -3.85 -2.68 17.95
CA ARG A 273 -2.88 -3.55 17.23
C ARG A 273 -3.11 -3.63 15.72
N TYR A 274 -4.31 -3.27 15.25
CA TYR A 274 -4.64 -3.08 13.84
C TYR A 274 -5.51 -1.84 13.83
N ALA A 275 -5.00 -0.70 13.37
CA ALA A 275 -5.88 0.44 13.17
C ALA A 275 -6.60 0.26 11.83
N THR A 276 -7.79 0.82 11.77
CA THR A 276 -8.68 0.74 10.63
C THR A 276 -9.14 2.15 10.39
N GLU A 277 -8.88 2.70 9.22
CA GLU A 277 -9.29 4.06 8.92
C GLU A 277 -10.67 4.05 8.28
N LEU A 278 -11.57 4.88 8.81
CA LEU A 278 -12.90 5.09 8.26
C LEU A 278 -12.86 6.30 7.33
N VAL A 279 -13.11 6.06 6.05
CA VAL A 279 -13.05 7.10 5.02
C VAL A 279 -14.41 7.24 4.35
N TYR A 280 -14.82 8.46 4.02
CA TYR A 280 -16.09 8.72 3.35
C TYR A 280 -16.00 9.90 2.39
N SER A 281 -16.95 9.98 1.45
CA SER A 281 -17.08 11.09 0.51
C SER A 281 -18.55 11.47 0.38
N LEU A 282 -18.88 12.73 0.64
CA LEU A 282 -20.23 13.29 0.52
C LEU A 282 -20.31 14.17 -0.74
N GLY A 283 -20.61 13.55 -1.90
CA GLY A 283 -20.88 14.27 -3.15
C GLY A 283 -19.82 14.10 -4.24
N ASP A 284 -19.95 14.86 -5.33
CA ASP A 284 -19.02 14.87 -6.48
C ASP A 284 -17.75 15.70 -6.22
N ASP A 285 -17.63 16.37 -5.07
CA ASP A 285 -16.40 17.07 -4.70
C ASP A 285 -15.31 16.05 -4.36
N GLU A 286 -14.19 16.10 -5.10
CA GLU A 286 -13.03 15.21 -5.00
C GLU A 286 -12.31 15.23 -3.63
N HIS A 287 -12.78 16.05 -2.68
CA HIS A 287 -12.25 16.06 -1.33
C HIS A 287 -12.92 14.97 -0.50
N GLN A 288 -12.27 13.80 -0.47
CA GLN A 288 -12.56 12.77 0.53
C GLN A 288 -12.36 13.38 1.92
N HIS A 289 -13.43 13.41 2.72
CA HIS A 289 -13.31 13.76 4.12
C HIS A 289 -12.85 12.49 4.85
N LEU A 290 -11.63 12.54 5.38
CA LEU A 290 -11.10 11.47 6.21
C LEU A 290 -11.61 11.70 7.64
N TRP A 291 -12.33 10.72 8.19
CA TRP A 291 -12.64 10.67 9.62
C TRP A 291 -11.74 9.60 10.24
N PRO A 292 -10.48 9.91 10.54
CA PRO A 292 -9.57 8.91 11.08
C PRO A 292 -10.12 8.45 12.43
N THR A 293 -10.77 7.30 12.47
CA THR A 293 -11.21 6.67 13.73
C THR A 293 -10.28 5.50 14.01
N SER A 294 -9.96 5.24 15.28
CA SER A 294 -9.20 4.04 15.64
C SER A 294 -10.14 3.01 16.25
N VAL A 295 -10.45 1.95 15.51
CA VAL A 295 -11.16 0.79 16.07
C VAL A 295 -10.14 -0.14 16.71
N ALA A 296 -10.25 -0.40 18.01
CA ALA A 296 -9.35 -1.32 18.69
C ALA A 296 -9.67 -2.77 18.29
N LYS A 297 -8.85 -3.32 17.38
CA LYS A 297 -8.50 -4.74 17.21
C LYS A 297 -9.53 -5.78 17.71
N THR A 298 -10.55 -6.05 16.88
CA THR A 298 -11.14 -7.41 16.72
C THR A 298 -12.09 -7.56 15.53
N LEU A 299 -12.40 -6.48 14.80
CA LEU A 299 -13.68 -6.41 14.11
C LEU A 299 -13.61 -6.36 12.58
N VAL A 300 -12.45 -6.06 12.00
CA VAL A 300 -12.30 -6.07 10.54
C VAL A 300 -11.82 -7.45 10.12
N ASP A 301 -12.77 -8.28 9.72
CA ASP A 301 -12.45 -9.46 8.93
C ASP A 301 -11.90 -8.99 7.56
N TRP A 302 -10.92 -9.72 7.05
CA TRP A 302 -10.49 -9.61 5.65
C TRP A 302 -10.64 -10.95 4.96
N ASP A 303 -10.84 -10.88 3.66
CA ASP A 303 -10.93 -12.05 2.79
C ASP A 303 -9.57 -12.19 2.09
N SER A 304 -8.74 -13.09 2.61
CA SER A 304 -7.52 -13.54 1.95
C SER A 304 -7.76 -14.91 1.33
N SER A 305 -7.42 -15.04 0.05
CA SER A 305 -7.55 -16.31 -0.67
C SER A 305 -6.34 -16.49 -1.58
N VAL A 306 -5.59 -17.56 -1.35
CA VAL A 306 -4.37 -17.89 -2.09
C VAL A 306 -4.61 -19.15 -2.90
N HIS A 307 -4.47 -19.04 -4.22
CA HIS A 307 -4.60 -20.17 -5.12
C HIS A 307 -3.56 -20.10 -6.22
N PRO A 308 -3.12 -21.26 -6.76
CA PRO A 308 -2.41 -21.24 -8.03
C PRO A 308 -3.31 -20.60 -9.10
N ALA A 309 -2.70 -19.97 -10.10
CA ALA A 309 -3.42 -19.32 -11.20
C ALA A 309 -4.47 -20.24 -11.85
N SER A 310 -4.15 -21.53 -12.04
CA SER A 310 -5.10 -22.53 -12.54
C SER A 310 -6.29 -22.82 -11.60
N GLY A 311 -6.11 -22.64 -10.29
CA GLY A 311 -7.14 -22.81 -9.27
C GLY A 311 -8.21 -21.74 -9.32
N TRP A 312 -7.79 -20.48 -9.53
CA TRP A 312 -8.71 -19.35 -9.73
C TRP A 312 -9.67 -19.56 -10.90
N LEU A 313 -9.21 -20.13 -12.01
CA LEU A 313 -10.04 -20.38 -13.19
C LEU A 313 -11.08 -21.50 -13.00
N LYS A 314 -10.84 -22.43 -12.06
CA LYS A 314 -11.77 -23.54 -11.77
C LYS A 314 -12.94 -23.11 -10.91
N ARG A 315 -12.78 -22.09 -10.06
CA ARG A 315 -13.82 -21.60 -9.12
C ARG A 315 -14.96 -20.83 -9.78
N LYS A 316 -14.80 -20.39 -11.02
CA LYS A 316 -15.82 -19.64 -11.77
C LYS A 316 -16.85 -20.54 -12.49
N ARG A 317 -16.74 -21.86 -12.33
CA ARG A 317 -17.64 -22.86 -12.90
C ARG A 317 -18.45 -23.51 -11.78
#